data_AF-A0A9X5S9U2-F1
#
_entry.id   AF-A0A9X5S9U2-F1
#
_cell.length_a   1.000
_cell.length_b   1.000
_cell.length_c   1.000
_cell.angle_alpha   90.00
_cell.angle_beta   90.00
_cell.angle_gamma   90.00
#
_symmetry.space_group_name_H-M   'P 1'
#
loop_
_entity.id
_entity.type
_entity.pdbx_description
1 polymer ?
#
loop_
_entity_poly.entity_id
_entity_poly.type
_entity_poly.pdbx_seq_one_letter_code
_entity_poly.pdbx_strand_id
1 'polypeptide(L)'
;MRLWHQTLIPLLPRAQLLGQHRECAALRGAGWGRPHATVNYVFTHSPYKLYLYHALIMEEMEKRGYKPDPLWKDPLYRGKAVAPYAAHDTEAADSPIYPEHDDAYLDECLENLKSKGIVL
;
A
#
# COMPACT_ATOMS: atom_id res chain seq x y z
N MET A 1 10.47 -0.73 3.00
CA MET A 1 9.50 -1.50 3.84
C MET A 1 8.78 -2.47 2.88
N ARG A 2 8.06 -3.52 3.32
CA ARG A 2 7.24 -4.32 2.37
C ARG A 2 5.80 -3.80 2.33
N LEU A 3 5.06 -4.06 1.25
CA LEU A 3 3.61 -4.02 1.32
C LEU A 3 3.15 -5.26 2.09
N TRP A 4 2.28 -5.10 3.08
CA TRP A 4 1.62 -6.24 3.72
C TRP A 4 0.60 -6.87 2.77
N HIS A 5 0.44 -8.18 2.81
CA HIS A 5 -0.63 -8.85 2.10
C HIS A 5 -1.98 -8.21 2.44
N GLN A 6 -2.83 -7.96 1.44
CA GLN A 6 -4.05 -7.15 1.61
C GLN A 6 -5.02 -7.72 2.66
N THR A 7 -5.08 -9.05 2.81
CA THR A 7 -5.94 -9.71 3.82
C THR A 7 -5.49 -9.42 5.25
N LEU A 8 -4.24 -9.03 5.46
CA LEU A 8 -3.72 -8.68 6.78
C LEU A 8 -4.04 -7.25 7.18
N ILE A 9 -4.42 -6.36 6.25
CA ILE A 9 -4.68 -4.94 6.51
C ILE A 9 -5.61 -4.73 7.72
N PRO A 10 -6.77 -5.42 7.82
CA PRO A 10 -7.67 -5.27 8.96
C PRO A 10 -7.09 -5.74 10.30
N LEU A 11 -6.03 -6.55 10.27
CA LEU A 11 -5.39 -7.17 11.44
C LEU A 11 -4.09 -6.47 11.84
N LEU A 12 -3.50 -5.65 10.96
CA LEU A 12 -2.21 -5.00 11.23
C LEU A 12 -2.28 -4.19 12.53
N PRO A 13 -1.29 -4.29 13.43
CA PRO A 13 -1.23 -3.38 14.57
C PRO A 13 -1.01 -1.93 14.12
N ARG A 14 -1.32 -0.99 15.03
CA ARG A 14 -1.26 0.45 14.75
C ARG A 14 0.04 0.88 14.05
N ALA A 15 1.19 0.45 14.55
CA ALA A 15 2.48 0.87 14.00
C ALA A 15 2.66 0.43 12.54
N GLN A 16 2.22 -0.79 12.20
CA GLN A 16 2.29 -1.38 10.87
C GLN A 16 1.31 -0.70 9.92
N LEU A 17 0.07 -0.47 10.35
CA LEU A 17 -0.93 0.23 9.55
C LEU A 17 -0.48 1.65 9.19
N LEU A 18 -0.05 2.43 10.19
CA LEU A 18 0.42 3.80 9.97
C LEU A 18 1.74 3.83 9.18
N GLY A 19 2.61 2.83 9.38
CA GLY A 19 3.81 2.64 8.58
C GLY A 19 3.50 2.34 7.12
N GLN A 20 2.51 1.48 6.86
CA GLN A 20 2.07 1.09 5.54
C GLN A 20 1.52 2.29 4.75
N HIS A 21 0.75 3.17 5.41
CA HIS A 21 0.31 4.43 4.81
C HIS A 21 1.48 5.32 4.37
N ARG A 22 2.50 5.49 5.23
CA ARG A 22 3.70 6.28 4.87
C ARG A 22 4.47 5.66 3.72
N GLU A 23 4.57 4.33 3.68
CA GLU A 23 5.23 3.62 2.56
C GLU A 23 4.47 3.86 1.25
N CYS A 24 3.14 3.69 1.24
CA CYS A 24 2.33 3.95 0.05
C CYS A 24 2.45 5.41 -0.41
N ALA A 25 2.44 6.38 0.52
CA ALA A 25 2.67 7.78 0.21
C ALA A 25 4.05 8.03 -0.44
N ALA A 26 5.11 7.40 0.10
CA ALA A 26 6.45 7.50 -0.45
C ALA A 26 6.56 6.88 -1.85
N LEU A 27 5.99 5.68 -2.04
CA LEU A 27 5.99 4.95 -3.31
C LEU A 27 5.19 5.69 -4.39
N ARG A 28 4.01 6.26 -4.05
CA ARG A 28 3.21 7.05 -5.00
C ARG A 28 3.86 8.39 -5.38
N GLY A 29 4.63 8.96 -4.45
CA GLY A 29 5.30 10.24 -4.65
C GLY A 29 6.62 10.14 -5.40
N ALA A 30 7.64 10.83 -4.88
CA ALA A 30 8.98 10.89 -5.46
C ALA A 30 9.74 9.55 -5.44
N GLY A 31 9.24 8.56 -4.68
CA GLY A 31 9.78 7.21 -4.64
C GLY A 31 9.37 6.31 -5.80
N TRP A 32 8.39 6.72 -6.62
CA TRP A 32 7.91 5.91 -7.75
C TRP A 32 9.06 5.54 -8.71
N GLY A 33 9.20 4.26 -9.03
CA GLY A 33 10.21 3.74 -9.94
C GLY A 33 11.64 3.70 -9.38
N ARG A 34 11.86 4.05 -8.11
CA ARG A 34 13.18 3.92 -7.48
C ARG A 34 13.38 2.49 -6.98
N PRO A 35 14.58 1.88 -7.17
CA PRO A 35 14.84 0.53 -6.72
C PRO A 35 14.49 0.31 -5.24
N HIS A 36 13.70 -0.71 -4.98
CA HIS A 36 13.23 -1.10 -3.65
C HIS A 36 13.21 -2.63 -3.51
N ALA A 37 14.09 -3.16 -2.65
CA ALA A 37 14.41 -4.59 -2.56
C ALA A 37 13.20 -5.54 -2.48
N THR A 38 12.15 -5.17 -1.73
CA THR A 38 10.99 -6.06 -1.46
C THR A 38 9.68 -5.63 -2.12
N VAL A 39 9.65 -4.52 -2.87
CA VAL A 39 8.39 -4.01 -3.47
C VAL A 39 8.56 -3.58 -4.92
N ASN A 40 9.66 -3.93 -5.58
CA ASN A 40 9.92 -3.58 -6.98
C ASN A 40 8.79 -3.98 -7.93
N TYR A 41 8.09 -5.09 -7.66
CA TYR A 41 6.95 -5.55 -8.46
C TYR A 41 5.86 -4.49 -8.57
N VAL A 42 5.67 -3.64 -7.56
CA VAL A 42 4.68 -2.55 -7.60
C VAL A 42 4.87 -1.66 -8.83
N PHE A 43 6.11 -1.43 -9.24
CA PHE A 43 6.44 -0.56 -10.38
C PHE A 43 6.32 -1.26 -11.74
N THR A 44 6.09 -2.58 -11.76
CA THR A 44 5.75 -3.30 -12.99
C THR A 44 4.25 -3.25 -13.29
N HIS A 45 3.45 -2.73 -12.36
CA HIS A 45 2.02 -2.47 -12.51
C HIS A 45 1.75 -0.96 -12.64
N SER A 46 0.50 -0.60 -12.93
CA SER A 46 0.14 0.81 -13.02
C SER A 46 0.20 1.51 -11.66
N PRO A 47 0.37 2.85 -11.63
CA PRO A 47 0.21 3.64 -10.42
C PRO A 47 -1.18 3.52 -9.79
N TYR A 48 -2.21 3.20 -10.58
CA TYR A 48 -3.57 3.06 -10.11
C TYR A 48 -3.74 1.83 -9.20
N LYS A 49 -3.04 0.72 -9.47
CA LYS A 49 -3.03 -0.44 -8.53
C LYS A 49 -2.48 -0.06 -7.16
N LEU A 50 -1.42 0.75 -7.11
CA LEU A 50 -0.90 1.22 -5.83
C LEU A 50 -1.88 2.15 -5.12
N TYR A 51 -2.63 2.96 -5.86
CA TYR A 51 -3.74 3.73 -5.29
C TYR A 51 -4.83 2.81 -4.71
N LEU A 52 -5.28 1.79 -5.42
CA LEU A 52 -6.29 0.84 -4.92
C LEU A 52 -5.83 0.17 -3.62
N TYR A 53 -4.59 -0.30 -3.57
CA TYR A 53 -4.01 -0.86 -2.36
C TYR A 53 -3.95 0.18 -1.23
N HIS A 54 -3.53 1.40 -1.54
CA HIS A 54 -3.48 2.49 -0.57
C HIS A 54 -4.87 2.88 -0.05
N ALA A 55 -5.92 2.76 -0.87
CA ALA A 55 -7.30 2.99 -0.47
C ALA A 55 -7.75 2.02 0.62
N LEU A 56 -7.39 0.73 0.53
CA LEU A 56 -7.66 -0.25 1.62
C LEU A 56 -7.01 0.17 2.94
N ILE A 57 -5.78 0.70 2.89
CA ILE A 57 -5.08 1.21 4.08
C ILE A 57 -5.79 2.42 4.66
N MET A 58 -6.18 3.38 3.81
CA MET A 58 -6.88 4.59 4.25
C MET A 58 -8.26 4.27 4.82
N GLU A 59 -8.99 3.32 4.22
CA GLU A 59 -10.28 2.85 4.72
C GLU A 59 -10.13 2.22 6.12
N GLU A 60 -9.17 1.31 6.30
CA GLU A 60 -8.93 0.71 7.62
C GLU A 60 -8.44 1.76 8.64
N MET A 61 -7.66 2.74 8.20
CA MET A 61 -7.27 3.88 9.05
C MET A 61 -8.50 4.68 9.51
N GLU A 62 -9.40 5.03 8.59
CA GLU A 62 -10.63 5.78 8.89
C GLU A 62 -11.57 4.99 9.79
N LYS A 63 -11.72 3.68 9.55
CA LYS A 63 -12.49 2.77 10.41
C LYS A 63 -11.97 2.75 11.85
N ARG A 64 -10.66 2.91 12.06
CA ARG A 64 -10.01 3.01 13.39
C ARG A 64 -9.95 4.44 13.95
N GLY A 65 -10.62 5.40 13.31
CA GLY A 65 -10.71 6.79 13.75
C GLY A 65 -9.51 7.67 13.40
N TYR A 66 -8.57 7.17 12.57
CA TYR A 66 -7.49 7.99 12.03
C TYR A 66 -8.00 8.86 10.87
N LYS A 67 -7.31 9.97 10.61
CA LYS A 67 -7.66 10.93 9.56
C LYS A 67 -6.49 11.06 8.58
N PRO A 68 -6.35 10.16 7.59
CA PRO A 68 -5.36 10.36 6.52
C PRO A 68 -5.67 11.66 5.77
N ASP A 69 -4.64 12.31 5.22
CA ASP A 69 -4.84 13.51 4.40
C ASP A 69 -5.72 13.16 3.18
N PRO A 70 -6.88 13.82 3.00
CA PRO A 70 -7.85 13.47 1.96
C PRO A 70 -7.29 13.62 0.55
N LEU A 71 -6.21 14.39 0.34
CA LEU A 71 -5.53 14.47 -0.97
C LEU A 71 -5.06 13.09 -1.44
N TRP A 72 -4.74 12.16 -0.54
CA TRP A 72 -4.33 10.81 -0.91
C TRP A 72 -5.46 9.94 -1.49
N LYS A 73 -6.72 10.36 -1.34
CA LYS A 73 -7.89 9.74 -1.99
C LYS A 73 -8.00 10.06 -3.48
N ASP A 74 -7.25 11.03 -3.98
CA ASP A 74 -7.11 11.25 -5.42
C ASP A 74 -6.07 10.26 -5.98
N PRO A 75 -6.41 9.38 -6.94
CA PRO A 75 -5.47 8.44 -7.56
C PRO A 75 -4.27 9.13 -8.21
N LEU A 76 -4.45 10.35 -8.74
CA LEU A 76 -3.42 11.10 -9.45
C LEU A 76 -2.46 11.83 -8.50
N TYR A 77 -2.82 11.99 -7.23
CA TYR A 77 -2.01 12.72 -6.26
C TYR A 77 -0.71 11.99 -5.89
N ARG A 78 0.41 12.72 -5.93
CA ARG A 78 1.77 12.21 -5.72
C ARG A 78 2.52 12.93 -4.60
N GLY A 79 1.78 13.55 -3.67
CA GLY A 79 2.36 14.44 -2.67
C GLY A 79 2.72 15.81 -3.24
N LYS A 80 3.21 16.70 -2.38
CA LYS A 80 3.47 18.11 -2.72
C LYS A 80 4.72 18.34 -3.57
N ALA A 81 5.65 17.39 -3.58
CA ALA A 81 6.97 17.54 -4.20
C ALA A 81 6.99 17.14 -5.68
N VAL A 82 5.97 16.45 -6.17
CA VAL A 82 5.91 15.91 -7.53
C VAL A 82 4.56 16.27 -8.14
N ALA A 83 4.56 16.67 -9.42
CA ALA A 83 3.31 16.93 -10.13
C ALA A 83 2.41 15.67 -10.12
N PRO A 84 1.07 15.84 -10.09
CA PRO A 84 0.15 14.73 -10.25
C PRO A 84 0.40 13.94 -11.53
N TYR A 85 -0.06 12.69 -11.57
CA TYR A 85 -0.11 11.96 -12.83
C TYR A 85 -1.04 12.67 -13.82
N ALA A 86 -0.73 12.53 -15.12
CA ALA A 86 -1.75 12.77 -16.13
C ALA A 86 -2.89 11.77 -15.93
N ALA A 87 -4.11 12.15 -16.33
CA ALA A 87 -5.23 11.23 -16.30
C ALA A 87 -4.87 9.92 -17.02
N HIS A 88 -5.11 8.80 -16.36
CA HIS A 88 -4.88 7.45 -16.85
C HIS A 88 -6.11 6.60 -16.58
N ASP A 89 -6.23 5.48 -17.30
CA ASP A 89 -7.35 4.57 -17.13
C ASP A 89 -7.44 4.05 -15.69
N THR A 90 -8.67 3.80 -15.27
CA THR A 90 -8.95 3.15 -13.98
C THR A 90 -8.95 1.64 -14.16
N GLU A 91 -8.51 0.93 -13.14
CA GLU A 91 -8.57 -0.54 -13.10
C GLU A 91 -9.68 -1.01 -12.16
N ALA A 92 -10.13 -2.24 -12.36
CA ALA A 92 -11.00 -2.92 -11.40
C ALA A 92 -10.24 -3.20 -10.10
N ALA A 93 -10.94 -3.13 -8.98
CA ALA A 93 -10.42 -3.55 -7.69
C ALA A 93 -10.50 -5.09 -7.56
N ASP A 94 -9.69 -5.78 -8.33
CA ASP A 94 -9.59 -7.24 -8.26
C ASP A 94 -9.00 -7.68 -6.91
N SER A 95 -9.29 -8.93 -6.53
CA SER A 95 -8.74 -9.54 -5.32
C SER A 95 -7.98 -10.82 -5.69
N PRO A 96 -6.66 -10.88 -5.45
CA PRO A 96 -5.82 -9.81 -4.89
C PRO A 96 -5.56 -8.66 -5.88
N ILE A 97 -5.34 -7.44 -5.37
CA ILE A 97 -5.01 -6.25 -6.19
C ILE A 97 -3.69 -6.48 -6.94
N TYR A 98 -2.71 -7.04 -6.23
CA TYR A 98 -1.46 -7.50 -6.79
C TYR A 98 -1.49 -9.02 -6.90
N PRO A 99 -1.23 -9.60 -8.08
CA PRO A 99 -1.13 -11.06 -8.20
C PRO A 99 0.01 -11.64 -7.34
N GLU A 100 1.01 -10.83 -6.99
CA GLU A 100 2.09 -11.19 -6.06
C GLU A 100 1.61 -11.32 -4.61
N HIS A 101 0.38 -10.88 -4.28
CA HIS A 101 -0.24 -11.13 -2.97
C HIS A 101 -0.99 -12.46 -3.04
N ASP A 102 -0.23 -13.53 -3.26
CA ASP A 102 -0.70 -14.91 -3.21
C ASP A 102 -0.51 -15.52 -1.82
N ASP A 103 -0.88 -16.78 -1.66
CA ASP A 103 -0.77 -17.50 -0.38
C ASP A 103 0.70 -17.62 0.09
N ALA A 104 1.66 -17.77 -0.82
CA ALA A 104 3.07 -17.80 -0.46
C ALA A 104 3.54 -16.45 0.10
N TYR A 105 3.12 -15.34 -0.51
CA TYR A 105 3.42 -14.00 -0.02
C TYR A 105 2.72 -13.71 1.33
N LEU A 106 1.51 -14.24 1.53
CA LEU A 106 0.81 -14.18 2.81
C LEU A 106 1.63 -14.87 3.90
N ASP A 107 2.12 -16.08 3.66
CA ASP A 107 2.95 -16.84 4.61
C ASP A 107 4.25 -16.07 4.94
N GLU A 108 4.92 -15.49 3.94
CA GLU A 108 6.08 -14.64 4.19
C GLU A 108 5.74 -13.41 5.04
N CYS A 109 4.56 -12.81 4.84
CA CYS A 109 4.11 -11.69 5.66
C CYS A 109 3.88 -12.11 7.10
N LEU A 110 3.24 -13.26 7.33
CA LEU A 110 2.99 -13.81 8.66
C LEU A 110 4.30 -14.13 9.39
N GLU A 111 5.25 -14.79 8.72
CA GLU A 111 6.57 -15.06 9.30
C GLU A 111 7.34 -13.76 9.60
N ASN A 112 7.20 -12.72 8.77
CA ASN A 112 7.80 -11.42 9.06
C ASN A 112 7.21 -10.70 10.27
N LEU A 113 5.90 -10.86 10.53
CA LEU A 113 5.26 -10.32 11.73
C LEU A 113 5.73 -11.09 12.97
N LYS A 114 5.73 -12.42 12.89
CA LYS A 114 6.20 -13.31 13.95
C LYS A 114 7.66 -13.06 14.31
N SER A 115 8.55 -12.88 13.32
CA SER A 115 9.96 -12.56 13.57
C SER A 115 10.17 -11.21 14.27
N LYS A 116 9.18 -10.32 14.20
CA LYS A 116 9.14 -9.03 14.90
C LYS A 116 8.45 -9.11 16.26
N GLY A 117 8.05 -10.30 16.70
CA GLY A 117 7.31 -10.52 17.95
C GLY A 117 5.87 -10.01 17.90
N ILE A 118 5.30 -9.84 16.70
CA ILE A 118 3.93 -9.36 16.49
C ILE A 118 3.04 -10.57 16.26
N VAL A 119 2.01 -10.71 17.10
CA VAL A 119 0.94 -11.71 16.96
C VAL A 119 -0.31 -10.96 16.50
N LEU A 120 -0.94 -11.47 15.43
CA LEU A 120 -2.17 -10.93 14.85
C LEU A 120 -3.42 -11.41 15.60
#